data_AF-A0A399YVA4-F1
#
_entry.id   AF-A0A399YVA4-F1
#
_cell.length_a   1.000
_cell.length_b   1.000
_cell.length_c   1.000
_cell.angle_alpha   90.00
_cell.angle_beta   90.00
_cell.angle_gamma   90.00
#
_symmetry.space_group_name_H-M   'P 1'
#
loop_
_entity.id
_entity.type
_entity.pdbx_description
1 polymer ?
#
loop_
_entity_poly.entity_id
_entity_poly.type
_entity_poly.pdbx_seq_one_letter_code
_entity_poly.pdbx_strand_id
1 'polypeptide(L)'
;MPSNRSGCRTRLPQLLIITIVAALLAGLLFLAIPYLQGRPLFPRGTTERMIEGTLVRISMDPEQEVYLLPLAGTGGESALAVATATPAILPTAGATATTQPLPTAAPPTVTPIPRTGCIIFTNYTVQAGDTLYSISRKFVTSITLMARHGISSTSLVPGAVISVPVGDPSCCTGGWRPYVVEEGDTWSGIAFSSGVATEVLLQTNGQPAGATLYLASVICVP
;
A
#
# COMPACT_ATOMS: atom_id res chain seq x y z
N MET A 1 1.70 42.34 -58.26
CA MET A 1 2.56 41.51 -57.37
C MET A 1 1.86 40.17 -57.16
N PRO A 2 2.35 39.05 -57.70
CA PRO A 2 1.64 37.77 -57.61
C PRO A 2 1.94 37.04 -56.30
N SER A 3 0.91 36.56 -55.62
CA SER A 3 1.02 35.74 -54.41
C SER A 3 1.31 34.29 -54.77
N ASN A 4 2.42 33.73 -54.29
CA ASN A 4 2.72 32.31 -54.43
C ASN A 4 2.29 31.59 -53.14
N ARG A 5 1.09 31.00 -53.12
CA ARG A 5 0.64 30.07 -52.07
C ARG A 5 1.18 28.68 -52.42
N SER A 6 2.35 28.35 -51.88
CA SER A 6 2.92 27.00 -51.92
C SER A 6 2.14 26.08 -50.96
N GLY A 7 1.11 25.41 -51.51
CA GLY A 7 0.42 24.32 -50.82
C GLY A 7 1.39 23.18 -50.49
N CYS A 8 1.45 22.82 -49.22
CA CYS A 8 2.18 21.69 -48.68
C CYS A 8 1.61 20.38 -49.25
N ARG A 9 2.20 19.88 -50.34
CA ARG A 9 1.96 18.51 -50.86
C ARG A 9 2.79 17.53 -50.01
N THR A 10 2.32 17.22 -48.81
CA THR A 10 2.71 15.94 -48.18
C THR A 10 2.22 14.87 -49.14
N ARG A 11 3.12 14.13 -49.80
CA ARG A 11 2.71 13.15 -50.80
C ARG A 11 1.80 12.14 -50.09
N LEU A 12 0.58 11.96 -50.60
CA LEU A 12 -0.41 11.01 -50.11
C LEU A 12 0.18 9.68 -49.55
N PRO A 13 1.20 9.04 -50.18
CA PRO A 13 1.88 7.87 -49.59
C PRO A 13 2.59 8.11 -48.25
N GLN A 14 3.21 9.28 -48.03
CA GLN A 14 3.90 9.60 -46.77
C GLN A 14 2.91 9.80 -45.62
N LEU A 15 1.77 10.44 -45.88
CA LEU A 15 0.72 10.60 -44.87
C LEU A 15 0.17 9.22 -44.44
N LEU A 16 -0.01 8.31 -45.40
CA LEU A 16 -0.47 6.94 -45.16
C LEU A 16 0.54 6.12 -44.34
N ILE A 17 1.84 6.28 -44.60
CA ILE A 17 2.89 5.61 -43.81
C ILE A 17 2.90 6.13 -42.37
N ILE A 18 2.81 7.45 -42.17
CA ILE A 18 2.80 8.05 -40.83
C ILE A 18 1.58 7.59 -40.02
N THR A 19 0.40 7.53 -40.64
CA THR A 19 -0.81 7.07 -39.94
C THR A 19 -0.73 5.59 -39.55
N ILE A 20 -0.18 4.73 -40.42
CA ILE A 20 0.03 3.30 -40.10
C ILE A 20 1.03 3.16 -38.94
N VAL A 21 2.16 3.85 -38.99
CA VAL A 21 3.18 3.80 -37.92
C VAL A 21 2.61 4.31 -36.59
N ALA A 22 1.85 5.41 -36.62
CA ALA A 22 1.19 5.94 -35.44
C ALA A 22 0.17 4.96 -34.83
N ALA A 23 -0.63 4.29 -35.67
CA ALA A 23 -1.60 3.29 -35.22
C ALA A 23 -0.93 2.05 -34.62
N LEU A 24 0.18 1.59 -35.20
CA LEU A 24 0.96 0.47 -34.67
C LEU A 24 1.60 0.80 -33.31
N LEU A 25 2.19 1.99 -33.18
CA LEU A 25 2.75 2.46 -31.90
C LEU A 25 1.66 2.60 -30.83
N ALA A 26 0.50 3.16 -31.18
CA ALA A 26 -0.62 3.28 -30.26
C ALA A 26 -1.17 1.92 -29.82
N GLY A 27 -1.29 0.97 -30.75
CA GLY A 27 -1.72 -0.40 -30.45
C GLY A 27 -0.73 -1.14 -29.54
N LEU A 28 0.58 -1.02 -29.82
CA LEU A 28 1.62 -1.57 -28.96
C LEU A 28 1.60 -0.97 -27.55
N LEU A 29 1.44 0.35 -27.45
CA LEU A 29 1.33 1.03 -26.15
C LEU A 29 0.10 0.53 -25.39
N PHE A 30 -1.06 0.45 -26.05
CA PHE A 30 -2.31 0.00 -25.44
C PHE A 30 -2.22 -1.46 -24.93
N LEU A 31 -1.56 -2.34 -25.69
CA LEU A 31 -1.30 -3.72 -25.27
C LEU A 31 -0.27 -3.84 -24.14
N ALA A 32 0.66 -2.89 -24.03
CA ALA A 32 1.69 -2.89 -22.98
C ALA A 32 1.20 -2.33 -21.63
N ILE A 33 0.20 -1.44 -21.62
CA ILE A 33 -0.37 -0.85 -20.39
C ILE A 33 -0.75 -1.89 -19.31
N PRO A 34 -1.51 -2.98 -19.60
CA PRO A 34 -1.87 -3.96 -18.58
C PRO A 34 -0.66 -4.69 -17.99
N TYR A 35 0.40 -4.88 -18.77
CA TYR A 35 1.63 -5.53 -18.32
C TYR A 35 2.45 -4.64 -17.39
N LEU A 36 2.50 -3.33 -17.68
CA LEU A 36 3.19 -2.33 -16.84
C LEU A 36 2.45 -2.05 -15.53
N GLN A 37 1.13 -2.27 -15.48
CA GLN A 37 0.31 -2.10 -14.28
C GLN A 37 0.13 -3.39 -13.46
N GLY A 38 0.86 -4.47 -13.78
CA GLY A 38 0.80 -5.73 -13.05
C GLY A 38 -0.55 -6.46 -13.17
N ARG A 39 -1.37 -6.14 -14.19
CA ARG A 39 -2.65 -6.80 -14.46
C ARG A 39 -2.51 -7.69 -15.71
N PRO A 40 -1.95 -8.91 -15.61
CA PRO A 40 -2.04 -9.83 -16.72
C PRO A 40 -3.53 -10.08 -17.03
N LEU A 41 -3.89 -10.19 -18.31
CA LEU A 41 -5.19 -10.68 -18.73
C LEU A 41 -5.30 -12.13 -18.24
N PHE A 42 -5.92 -12.32 -17.08
CA PHE A 42 -6.08 -13.65 -16.52
C PHE A 42 -7.03 -14.46 -17.41
N PRO A 43 -6.64 -15.66 -17.88
CA PRO A 43 -7.59 -16.57 -18.49
C PRO A 43 -8.64 -16.95 -17.45
N ARG A 44 -9.93 -16.83 -17.81
CA ARG A 44 -11.05 -17.23 -16.95
C ARG A 44 -10.92 -18.72 -16.64
N GLY A 45 -10.74 -19.08 -15.37
CA GLY A 45 -10.61 -20.46 -14.96
C GLY A 45 -10.19 -20.62 -13.49
N THR A 46 -10.36 -21.84 -12.99
CA THR A 46 -9.85 -22.24 -11.67
C THR A 46 -8.41 -22.71 -11.84
N THR A 47 -7.47 -22.17 -11.07
CA THR A 47 -6.07 -22.64 -11.07
C THR A 47 -5.76 -23.26 -9.72
N GLU A 48 -5.20 -24.47 -9.72
CA GLU A 48 -4.76 -25.15 -8.51
C GLU A 48 -3.32 -24.73 -8.22
N ARG A 49 -3.06 -24.34 -6.97
CA ARG A 49 -1.71 -23.97 -6.52
C ARG A 49 -1.41 -24.59 -5.16
N MET A 50 -0.22 -25.15 -5.04
CA MET A 50 0.31 -25.64 -3.79
C MET A 50 0.78 -24.46 -2.94
N ILE A 51 0.18 -24.28 -1.76
CA ILE A 51 0.60 -23.31 -0.75
C ILE A 51 0.77 -24.07 0.55
N GLU A 52 1.96 -24.02 1.14
CA GLU A 52 2.28 -24.68 2.43
C GLU A 52 1.92 -26.18 2.48
N GLY A 53 2.10 -26.90 1.36
CA GLY A 53 1.83 -28.34 1.28
C GLY A 53 0.35 -28.71 1.09
N THR A 54 -0.54 -27.72 0.99
CA THR A 54 -1.97 -27.94 0.72
C THR A 54 -2.31 -27.47 -0.70
N LEU A 55 -2.98 -28.32 -1.47
CA LEU A 55 -3.45 -27.98 -2.81
C LEU A 55 -4.71 -27.13 -2.69
N VAL A 56 -4.61 -25.84 -3.03
CA VAL A 56 -5.74 -24.90 -2.96
C VAL A 56 -6.19 -24.55 -4.37
N ARG A 57 -7.50 -24.64 -4.61
CA ARG A 57 -8.13 -24.26 -5.88
C ARG A 57 -8.57 -22.81 -5.81
N ILE A 58 -7.91 -21.94 -6.56
CA ILE A 58 -8.20 -20.50 -6.58
C ILE A 58 -9.18 -20.26 -7.73
N SER A 59 -10.41 -19.86 -7.38
CA SER A 59 -11.44 -19.40 -8.32
C SER A 59 -11.53 -17.89 -8.21
N MET A 60 -11.18 -17.17 -9.27
CA MET A 60 -11.26 -15.71 -9.31
C MET A 60 -12.58 -15.30 -9.97
N ASP A 61 -13.48 -14.75 -9.17
CA ASP A 61 -14.75 -14.17 -9.61
C ASP A 61 -14.50 -12.79 -10.22
N PRO A 62 -14.85 -12.54 -11.50
CA PRO A 62 -14.62 -11.25 -12.14
C PRO A 62 -15.54 -10.11 -11.66
N GLU A 63 -16.56 -10.38 -10.83
CA GLU A 63 -17.57 -9.38 -10.48
C GLU A 63 -17.61 -8.99 -8.98
N GLN A 64 -16.64 -9.43 -8.17
CA GLN A 64 -16.39 -8.92 -6.81
C GLN A 64 -17.67 -8.66 -5.96
N GLU A 65 -18.53 -9.67 -5.77
CA GLU A 65 -19.46 -9.68 -4.64
C GLU A 65 -19.14 -10.86 -3.71
N VAL A 66 -18.82 -10.53 -2.47
CA VAL A 66 -18.50 -11.48 -1.40
C VAL A 66 -19.78 -12.25 -1.02
N TYR A 67 -19.82 -13.57 -1.28
CA TYR A 67 -20.82 -14.46 -0.68
C TYR A 67 -20.13 -15.57 0.13
N LEU A 68 -20.51 -15.70 1.40
CA LEU A 68 -20.15 -16.84 2.24
C LEU A 68 -21.08 -18.02 1.91
N LEU A 69 -20.59 -19.01 1.18
CA LEU A 69 -21.29 -20.29 1.00
C LEU A 69 -20.67 -21.37 1.91
N PRO A 70 -21.45 -22.06 2.75
CA PRO A 70 -20.97 -23.25 3.43
C PRO A 70 -20.84 -24.43 2.44
N LEU A 71 -19.73 -25.16 2.54
CA LEU A 71 -19.49 -26.36 1.74
C LEU A 71 -20.36 -27.52 2.23
N ALA A 72 -21.33 -27.94 1.41
CA ALA A 72 -21.77 -29.33 1.38
C ALA A 72 -22.23 -29.73 -0.03
N GLY A 73 -21.50 -30.70 -0.58
CA GLY A 73 -21.91 -31.77 -1.51
C GLY A 73 -23.10 -31.59 -2.47
N THR A 74 -22.76 -31.68 -3.76
CA THR A 74 -23.36 -32.60 -4.75
C THR A 74 -24.89 -32.70 -4.87
N GLY A 75 -25.44 -32.01 -5.88
CA GLY A 75 -26.35 -32.58 -6.89
C GLY A 75 -27.85 -32.73 -6.53
N GLY A 76 -28.70 -32.25 -7.44
CA GLY A 76 -29.98 -32.88 -7.77
C GLY A 76 -31.26 -32.31 -7.15
N GLU A 77 -32.03 -31.65 -8.03
CA GLU A 77 -33.50 -31.64 -8.14
C GLU A 77 -34.39 -31.06 -7.02
N SER A 78 -35.31 -30.21 -7.47
CA SER A 78 -36.44 -29.62 -6.74
C SER A 78 -37.33 -30.68 -6.10
N ALA A 79 -37.64 -30.53 -4.81
CA ALA A 79 -38.85 -31.08 -4.22
C ALA A 79 -39.31 -30.29 -2.98
N LEU A 80 -40.62 -30.35 -2.77
CA LEU A 80 -41.45 -29.63 -1.83
C LEU A 80 -41.12 -29.86 -0.34
N ALA A 81 -41.63 -28.93 0.46
CA ALA A 81 -41.86 -28.95 1.92
C ALA A 81 -41.82 -30.32 2.64
N VAL A 82 -41.33 -30.32 3.89
CA VAL A 82 -42.11 -30.64 5.12
C VAL A 82 -41.21 -30.75 6.38
N ALA A 83 -41.83 -30.35 7.50
CA ALA A 83 -41.59 -30.71 8.91
C ALA A 83 -40.38 -30.14 9.67
N THR A 84 -40.71 -29.11 10.45
CA THR A 84 -40.16 -28.81 11.77
C THR A 84 -40.10 -30.05 12.66
N ALA A 85 -38.90 -30.48 13.04
CA ALA A 85 -38.70 -31.33 14.21
C ALA A 85 -38.23 -30.46 15.38
N THR A 86 -39.11 -30.29 16.36
CA THR A 86 -38.83 -29.71 17.68
C THR A 86 -37.66 -30.45 18.34
N PRO A 87 -36.56 -29.78 18.72
CA PRO A 87 -35.56 -30.42 19.57
C PRO A 87 -36.10 -30.55 21.00
N ALA A 88 -35.96 -31.77 21.54
CA ALA A 88 -36.36 -32.12 22.89
C ALA A 88 -35.61 -31.30 23.94
N ILE A 89 -36.36 -30.77 24.92
CA ILE A 89 -35.83 -30.11 26.11
C ILE A 89 -35.19 -31.19 27.00
N LEU A 90 -33.87 -31.17 27.14
CA LEU A 90 -33.14 -31.94 28.15
C LEU A 90 -33.10 -31.11 29.45
N PRO A 91 -33.38 -31.68 30.64
CA PRO A 91 -33.41 -30.94 31.89
C PRO A 91 -32.01 -30.44 32.29
N THR A 92 -31.98 -29.17 32.71
CA THR A 92 -30.84 -28.43 33.26
C THR A 92 -30.19 -29.19 34.42
N ALA A 93 -29.02 -29.78 34.18
CA ALA A 93 -28.12 -30.24 35.23
C ALA A 93 -27.32 -29.04 35.78
N GLY A 94 -27.20 -28.99 37.11
CA GLY A 94 -26.81 -27.81 37.88
C GLY A 94 -25.48 -27.17 37.48
N ALA A 95 -25.50 -25.85 37.39
CA ALA A 95 -24.31 -25.01 37.29
C ALA A 95 -23.42 -25.22 38.52
N THR A 96 -22.29 -25.89 38.33
CA THR A 96 -21.19 -25.84 39.28
C THR A 96 -20.50 -24.49 39.07
N ALA A 97 -20.68 -23.56 40.01
CA ALA A 97 -19.98 -22.28 40.01
C ALA A 97 -18.47 -22.54 40.08
N THR A 98 -17.79 -22.44 38.95
CA THR A 98 -16.34 -22.41 38.89
C THR A 98 -15.94 -21.00 39.28
N THR A 99 -15.21 -20.83 40.39
CA THR A 99 -14.59 -19.56 40.75
C THR A 99 -13.56 -19.20 39.69
N GLN A 100 -13.99 -18.46 38.67
CA GLN A 100 -13.11 -17.86 37.69
C GLN A 100 -12.25 -16.83 38.44
N PRO A 101 -10.90 -16.89 38.37
CA PRO A 101 -10.07 -15.85 38.95
C PRO A 101 -10.44 -14.52 38.31
N LEU A 102 -10.59 -13.50 39.14
CA LEU A 102 -10.85 -12.11 38.76
C LEU A 102 -9.91 -11.73 37.59
N PRO A 103 -10.41 -11.16 36.48
CA PRO A 103 -9.56 -10.72 35.39
C PRO A 103 -8.48 -9.79 35.96
N THR A 104 -7.24 -10.27 35.91
CA THR A 104 -6.07 -9.45 36.17
C THR A 104 -6.15 -8.31 35.17
N ALA A 105 -6.25 -7.08 35.68
CA ALA A 105 -6.31 -5.89 34.85
C ALA A 105 -5.21 -5.98 33.78
N ALA A 106 -5.59 -5.84 32.51
CA ALA A 106 -4.64 -5.83 31.41
C ALA A 106 -3.51 -4.84 31.74
N PRO A 107 -2.24 -5.18 31.48
CA PRO A 107 -1.13 -4.25 31.62
C PRO A 107 -1.50 -2.92 30.93
N PRO A 108 -1.12 -1.76 31.48
CA PRO A 108 -1.47 -0.49 30.87
C PRO A 108 -0.99 -0.51 29.42
N THR A 109 -1.94 -0.40 28.48
CA THR A 109 -1.65 -0.22 27.06
C THR A 109 -0.82 1.05 26.95
N VAL A 110 0.48 0.90 26.80
CA VAL A 110 1.39 2.02 26.56
C VAL A 110 0.90 2.65 25.26
N THR A 111 0.31 3.84 25.33
CA THR A 111 -0.10 4.57 24.14
C THR A 111 1.19 4.86 23.38
N PRO A 112 1.38 4.31 22.17
CA PRO A 112 2.63 4.46 21.45
C PRO A 112 2.85 5.94 21.13
N ILE A 113 3.92 6.49 21.69
CA ILE A 113 4.25 7.92 21.58
C ILE A 113 4.92 8.11 20.22
N PRO A 114 4.38 8.94 19.31
CA PRO A 114 5.14 9.36 18.14
C PRO A 114 6.40 10.08 18.61
N ARG A 115 7.57 9.67 18.10
CA ARG A 115 8.85 10.32 18.41
C ARG A 115 8.99 11.65 17.68
N THR A 116 8.20 12.64 18.09
CA THR A 116 8.25 14.00 17.53
C THR A 116 9.60 14.69 17.82
N GLY A 117 10.38 14.20 18.79
CA GLY A 117 11.72 14.71 19.11
C GLY A 117 12.84 14.27 18.17
N CYS A 118 12.55 13.47 17.14
CA CYS A 118 13.55 12.90 16.24
C CYS A 118 13.59 13.57 14.87
N ILE A 119 13.31 14.87 14.82
CA ILE A 119 13.34 15.67 13.58
C ILE A 119 14.35 16.79 13.77
N ILE A 120 15.28 16.89 12.82
CA ILE A 120 16.21 18.02 12.70
C ILE A 120 15.98 18.74 11.37
N PHE A 121 16.49 19.96 11.26
CA PHE A 121 16.32 20.79 10.08
C PHE A 121 17.64 21.00 9.36
N THR A 122 17.64 20.78 8.05
CA THR A 122 18.78 21.06 7.18
C THR A 122 18.41 22.17 6.22
N ASN A 123 19.20 23.24 6.20
CA ASN A 123 19.00 24.34 5.26
C ASN A 123 19.38 23.89 3.85
N TYR A 124 18.50 24.16 2.90
CA TYR A 124 18.68 23.83 1.50
C TYR A 124 18.34 25.02 0.61
N THR A 125 19.23 25.34 -0.33
CA THR A 125 18.96 26.34 -1.37
C THR A 125 18.31 25.64 -2.55
N VAL A 126 17.07 26.02 -2.84
CA VAL A 126 16.26 25.44 -3.92
C VAL A 126 16.93 25.70 -5.27
N GLN A 127 17.04 24.65 -6.08
CA GLN A 127 17.62 24.72 -7.42
C GLN A 127 16.53 24.76 -8.49
N ALA A 128 16.86 25.27 -9.68
CA ALA A 128 15.95 25.25 -10.81
C ALA A 128 15.62 23.79 -11.19
N GLY A 129 14.32 23.47 -11.25
CA GLY A 129 13.83 22.12 -11.55
C GLY A 129 13.61 21.23 -10.32
N ASP A 130 13.87 21.72 -9.11
CA ASP A 130 13.52 20.98 -7.89
C ASP A 130 12.01 20.80 -7.76
N THR A 131 11.63 19.64 -7.22
CA THR A 131 10.26 19.28 -6.86
C THR A 131 10.25 18.80 -5.41
N LEU A 132 9.09 18.78 -4.76
CA LEU A 132 8.98 18.22 -3.40
C LEU A 132 9.46 16.77 -3.39
N TYR A 133 9.19 16.01 -4.46
CA TYR A 133 9.65 14.64 -4.61
C TYR A 133 11.17 14.54 -4.73
N SER A 134 11.82 15.34 -5.59
CA SER A 134 13.27 15.27 -5.75
C SER A 134 14.00 15.66 -4.46
N ILE A 135 13.49 16.66 -3.74
CA ILE A 135 14.01 17.08 -2.44
C ILE A 135 13.78 16.00 -1.38
N SER A 136 12.59 15.40 -1.30
CA SER A 136 12.29 14.38 -0.29
C SER A 136 13.24 13.17 -0.44
N ARG A 137 13.50 12.73 -1.67
CA ARG A 137 14.44 11.65 -1.97
C ARG A 137 15.89 12.01 -1.64
N LYS A 138 16.31 13.25 -1.91
CA LYS A 138 17.65 13.74 -1.61
C LYS A 138 17.95 13.76 -0.12
N PHE A 139 16.97 14.13 0.69
CA PHE A 139 17.12 14.31 2.13
C PHE A 139 16.59 13.14 2.97
N VAL A 140 16.11 12.06 2.33
CA VAL A 140 15.53 10.89 2.99
C VAL A 140 14.43 11.31 3.98
N THR A 141 13.52 12.16 3.49
CA THR A 141 12.35 12.66 4.21
C THR A 141 11.09 12.40 3.40
N SER A 142 9.91 12.72 3.96
CA SER A 142 8.64 12.55 3.26
C SER A 142 8.01 13.89 2.87
N ILE A 143 7.25 13.90 1.77
CA ILE A 143 6.49 15.08 1.32
C ILE A 143 5.52 15.53 2.41
N THR A 144 4.90 14.58 3.11
CA THR A 144 3.98 14.89 4.22
C THR A 144 4.69 15.54 5.39
N LEU A 145 5.90 15.10 5.75
CA LEU A 145 6.68 15.75 6.81
C LEU A 145 7.05 17.18 6.41
N MET A 146 7.53 17.39 5.18
CA MET A 146 7.80 18.73 4.65
C MET A 146 6.56 19.63 4.69
N ALA A 147 5.40 19.12 4.28
CA ALA A 147 4.14 19.86 4.29
C ALA A 147 3.69 20.23 5.72
N ARG A 148 3.86 19.34 6.70
CA ARG A 148 3.60 19.64 8.13
C ARG A 148 4.48 20.78 8.66
N HIS A 149 5.65 21.01 8.05
CA HIS A 149 6.56 22.10 8.36
C HIS A 149 6.46 23.27 7.37
N GLY A 150 5.36 23.39 6.64
CA GLY A 150 5.06 24.55 5.80
C GLY A 150 5.81 24.60 4.47
N ILE A 151 6.52 23.53 4.09
CA ILE A 151 7.17 23.42 2.79
C ILE A 151 6.18 22.82 1.80
N SER A 152 5.87 23.59 0.77
CA SER A 152 4.98 23.16 -0.32
C SER A 152 5.60 23.51 -1.67
N SER A 153 4.91 23.19 -2.77
CA SER A 153 5.41 23.49 -4.12
C SER A 153 5.64 24.99 -4.34
N THR A 154 4.89 25.86 -3.66
CA THR A 154 5.06 27.32 -3.74
C THR A 154 6.31 27.81 -2.99
N SER A 155 6.83 27.01 -2.05
CA SER A 155 8.10 27.29 -1.36
C SER A 155 9.32 27.04 -2.25
N LEU A 156 9.16 26.30 -3.36
CA LEU A 156 10.25 25.88 -4.24
C LEU A 156 10.59 26.94 -5.29
N VAL A 157 10.98 28.12 -4.83
CA VAL A 157 11.49 29.20 -5.70
C VAL A 157 13.01 29.05 -5.85
N PRO A 158 13.55 28.91 -7.07
CA PRO A 158 15.00 28.79 -7.27
C PRO A 158 15.78 29.93 -6.59
N GLY A 159 16.81 29.58 -5.82
CA GLY A 159 17.60 30.51 -5.01
C GLY A 159 17.04 30.79 -3.61
N ALA A 160 15.80 30.39 -3.29
CA ALA A 160 15.27 30.48 -1.94
C ALA A 160 15.92 29.44 -1.01
N VAL A 161 16.07 29.79 0.26
CA VAL A 161 16.54 28.87 1.30
C VAL A 161 15.33 28.33 2.07
N ILE A 162 15.20 27.01 2.12
CA ILE A 162 14.17 26.30 2.90
C ILE A 162 14.83 25.46 3.99
N SER A 163 14.17 25.30 5.13
CA SER A 163 14.64 24.44 6.23
C SER A 163 13.97 23.08 6.17
N VAL A 164 14.62 22.12 5.51
CA VAL A 164 14.06 20.78 5.24
C VAL A 164 14.06 19.94 6.51
N PRO A 165 12.90 19.44 6.98
CA PRO A 165 12.83 18.52 8.11
C PRO A 165 13.31 17.12 7.68
N VAL A 166 14.22 16.53 8.45
CA VAL A 166 14.75 15.18 8.24
C VAL A 166 14.76 14.42 9.56
N GLY A 167 14.74 13.09 9.49
CA GLY A 167 14.89 12.25 10.68
C GLY A 167 16.29 12.41 11.28
N ASP A 168 16.35 12.61 12.60
CA ASP A 168 17.61 12.75 13.33
C ASP A 168 18.33 11.40 13.45
N PRO A 169 19.53 11.23 12.88
CA PRO A 169 20.30 10.00 13.01
C PRO A 169 20.67 9.67 14.47
N SER A 170 20.80 10.67 15.33
CA SER A 170 21.15 10.47 16.74
C SER A 170 20.03 9.81 17.54
N CYS A 171 18.79 9.84 17.04
CA CYS A 171 17.67 9.12 17.64
C CYS A 171 17.75 7.59 17.45
N CYS A 172 18.55 7.12 16.49
CA CYS A 172 18.65 5.72 16.14
C CYS A 172 20.02 5.17 16.55
N THR A 173 20.07 4.56 17.74
CA THR A 173 21.27 3.89 18.24
C THR A 173 21.42 2.51 17.59
N GLY A 174 22.65 1.98 17.52
CA GLY A 174 22.89 0.60 17.06
C GLY A 174 23.04 0.44 15.54
N GLY A 175 23.37 1.52 14.83
CA GLY A 175 23.57 1.49 13.37
C GLY A 175 22.29 1.57 12.55
N TRP A 176 21.14 1.75 13.21
CA TRP A 176 19.85 1.89 12.55
C TRP A 176 19.73 3.25 11.89
N ARG A 177 19.04 3.29 10.75
CA ARG A 177 18.74 4.55 10.05
C ARG A 177 17.40 5.12 10.51
N PRO A 178 17.29 6.45 10.67
CA PRO A 178 15.99 7.07 10.84
C PRO A 178 15.20 6.94 9.52
N TYR A 179 13.92 6.63 9.65
CA TYR A 179 12.98 6.54 8.54
C TYR A 179 11.75 7.37 8.86
N VAL A 180 11.39 8.25 7.93
CA VAL A 180 10.19 9.08 8.03
C VAL A 180 9.03 8.35 7.37
N VAL A 181 8.00 8.03 8.13
CA VAL A 181 6.81 7.31 7.65
C VAL A 181 6.10 8.12 6.56
N GLU A 182 5.86 7.48 5.43
CA GLU A 182 5.14 7.98 4.26
C GLU A 182 3.67 7.51 4.24
N GLU A 183 2.91 8.03 3.28
CA GLU A 183 1.51 7.64 3.09
C GLU A 183 1.43 6.21 2.55
N GLY A 184 0.55 5.40 3.15
CA GLY A 184 0.36 4.00 2.78
C GLY A 184 1.35 3.02 3.44
N ASP A 185 2.30 3.54 4.22
CA ASP A 185 3.22 2.69 4.97
C ASP A 185 2.51 1.83 6.00
N THR A 186 3.05 0.63 6.19
CA THR A 186 2.68 -0.30 7.24
C THR A 186 3.94 -0.86 7.89
N TRP A 187 3.86 -1.27 9.16
CA TRP A 187 4.99 -1.92 9.84
C TRP A 187 5.51 -3.13 9.05
N SER A 188 4.61 -3.95 8.52
CA SER A 188 4.97 -5.12 7.71
C SER A 188 5.61 -4.74 6.38
N GLY A 189 5.10 -3.71 5.69
CA GLY A 189 5.67 -3.22 4.44
C GLY A 189 7.09 -2.66 4.60
N ILE A 190 7.31 -1.85 5.63
CA ILE A 190 8.64 -1.29 5.94
C ILE A 190 9.62 -2.38 6.38
N ALA A 191 9.16 -3.31 7.23
CA ALA A 191 9.99 -4.42 7.67
C ALA A 191 10.43 -5.30 6.48
N PHE A 192 9.49 -5.64 5.59
CA PHE A 192 9.76 -6.40 4.38
C PHE A 192 10.75 -5.69 3.45
N SER A 193 10.55 -4.40 3.18
CA SER A 193 11.45 -3.62 2.32
C SER A 193 12.85 -3.44 2.92
N SER A 194 12.96 -3.53 4.24
CA SER A 194 14.21 -3.45 4.98
C SER A 194 14.85 -4.81 5.26
N GLY A 195 14.23 -5.91 4.83
CA GLY A 195 14.76 -7.26 5.02
C GLY A 195 14.73 -7.77 6.46
N VAL A 196 13.88 -7.21 7.32
CA VAL A 196 13.73 -7.62 8.73
C VAL A 196 12.32 -8.15 9.00
N ALA A 197 12.17 -8.96 10.06
CA ALA A 197 10.83 -9.36 10.50
C ALA A 197 10.07 -8.17 11.10
N THR A 198 8.76 -8.11 10.88
CA THR A 198 7.89 -7.05 11.43
C THR A 198 8.04 -6.93 12.95
N GLU A 199 8.13 -8.08 13.64
CA GLU A 199 8.31 -8.12 15.09
C GLU A 199 9.64 -7.49 15.52
N VAL A 200 10.72 -7.71 14.75
CA VAL A 200 12.03 -7.09 15.00
C VAL A 200 11.93 -5.58 14.82
N LEU A 201 11.26 -5.10 13.76
CA LEU A 201 11.06 -3.66 13.55
C LEU A 201 10.20 -3.03 14.67
N LEU A 202 9.14 -3.69 15.11
CA LEU A 202 8.31 -3.21 16.21
C LEU A 202 9.11 -3.15 17.53
N GLN A 203 9.83 -4.22 17.87
CA GLN A 203 10.68 -4.27 19.07
C GLN A 203 11.78 -3.20 19.06
N THR A 204 12.44 -3.00 17.91
CA THR A 204 13.41 -1.92 17.65
C THR A 204 12.83 -0.54 18.01
N ASN A 205 11.53 -0.36 17.77
CA ASN A 205 10.83 0.89 18.01
C ASN A 205 10.06 0.93 19.35
N GLY A 206 10.23 -0.09 20.21
CA GLY A 206 9.52 -0.21 21.48
C GLY A 206 8.00 -0.30 21.32
N GLN A 207 7.54 -0.82 20.18
CA GLN A 207 6.13 -0.88 19.81
C GLN A 207 5.55 -2.29 20.05
N PRO A 208 4.32 -2.40 20.57
CA PRO A 208 3.64 -3.68 20.67
C PRO A 208 3.18 -4.20 19.29
N ALA A 209 2.85 -5.49 19.22
CA ALA A 209 2.15 -6.05 18.07
C ALA A 209 0.84 -5.29 17.80
N GLY A 210 0.58 -4.94 16.54
CA GLY A 210 -0.60 -4.17 16.13
C GLY A 210 -0.54 -2.67 16.44
N ALA A 211 0.62 -2.13 16.84
CA ALA A 211 0.79 -0.69 17.04
C ALA A 211 0.41 0.12 15.78
N THR A 212 -0.29 1.23 15.97
CA THR A 212 -0.59 2.18 14.89
C THR A 212 0.68 2.85 14.41
N LEU A 213 0.93 2.80 13.11
CA LEU A 213 1.99 3.56 12.47
C LEU A 213 1.48 4.96 12.10
N TYR A 214 2.11 6.01 12.61
CA TYR A 214 1.67 7.39 12.39
C TYR A 214 2.40 8.03 11.20
N LEU A 215 1.62 8.62 10.29
CA LEU A 215 2.15 9.34 9.13
C LEU A 215 3.05 10.52 9.54
N ALA A 216 4.19 10.67 8.84
CA ALA A 216 5.24 11.65 9.13
C ALA A 216 5.90 11.50 10.51
N SER A 217 5.75 10.36 11.18
CA SER A 217 6.57 10.02 12.35
C SER A 217 7.93 9.49 11.94
N VAL A 218 8.92 9.59 12.83
CA VAL A 218 10.25 9.03 12.62
C VAL A 218 10.38 7.73 13.41
N ILE A 219 10.73 6.66 12.72
CA ILE A 219 11.04 5.34 13.29
C ILE A 219 12.50 4.98 12.98
N CYS A 220 13.06 4.04 13.75
CA CYS A 220 14.38 3.50 13.48
C CYS A 220 14.26 2.18 12.74
N VAL A 221 15.02 2.04 11.66
CA VAL A 221 15.01 0.87 10.78
C VAL A 221 16.41 0.26 10.75
N PRO A 222 16.56 -1.04 11.06
CA PRO A 222 17.85 -1.73 10.96
C PRO A 222 18.45 -1.76 9.55
#